data_AF-A0A9W9PYS0-F1
#
_entry.id   AF-A0A9W9PYS0-F1
#
_cell.length_a   1.000
_cell.length_b   1.000
_cell.length_c   1.000
_cell.angle_alpha   90.00
_cell.angle_beta   90.00
_cell.angle_gamma   90.00
#
_symmetry.space_group_name_H-M   'P 1'
#
loop_
_entity.id
_entity.type
_entity.pdbx_description
1 polymer ?
#
loop_
_entity_poly.entity_id
_entity_poly.type
_entity_poly.pdbx_seq_one_letter_code
_entity_poly.pdbx_strand_id
1 'polypeptide(L)'
;MTDLQELFNAAIEPLPPIDDENFAPHFDSFAGRQVFLLGDGTHGTSEFYRARAEITKRLIKVHGYTIVAVEADWPDAEAIDRHVRMRPGPKGASMKAVIDYLDRVHPAAGKEARELYGCLDPWADDPVAYGLASMQGMRDCEAQVIQILRDFLNNRLEYMKSDSLDGEEFQSGKQNAFLVRDAEQYYKAMYWSSTSS
;
A
#
# COMPACT_ATOMS: atom_id res chain seq x y z
N MET A 1 49.26 -7.08 -2.62
CA MET A 1 47.84 -6.71 -2.81
C MET A 1 47.14 -7.28 -1.60
N THR A 2 46.63 -6.42 -0.72
CA THR A 2 45.81 -6.86 0.41
C THR A 2 44.60 -7.59 -0.15
N ASP A 3 44.33 -8.78 0.36
CA ASP A 3 43.18 -9.56 -0.07
C ASP A 3 41.90 -8.78 0.30
N LEU A 4 40.95 -8.72 -0.64
CA LEU A 4 39.66 -8.06 -0.40
C LEU A 4 38.98 -8.65 0.84
N GLN A 5 39.16 -9.95 1.06
CA GLN A 5 38.62 -10.64 2.23
C GLN A 5 39.22 -10.13 3.56
N GLU A 6 40.52 -9.82 3.60
CA GLU A 6 41.17 -9.25 4.79
C GLU A 6 40.60 -7.86 5.12
N LEU A 7 40.38 -7.04 4.09
CA LEU A 7 39.78 -5.72 4.25
C LEU A 7 38.34 -5.79 4.76
N PHE A 8 37.52 -6.71 4.23
CA PHE A 8 36.17 -6.94 4.74
C PHE A 8 36.20 -7.40 6.20
N ASN A 9 37.00 -8.42 6.53
CA ASN A 9 37.05 -8.95 7.89
C ASN A 9 37.52 -7.93 8.92
N ALA A 10 38.42 -7.02 8.54
CA ALA A 10 38.88 -5.94 9.41
C ALA A 10 37.82 -4.83 9.61
N ALA A 11 36.84 -4.70 8.71
CA ALA A 11 35.83 -3.64 8.72
C ALA A 11 34.43 -4.10 9.17
N ILE A 12 34.18 -5.42 9.26
CA ILE A 12 32.90 -5.96 9.69
C ILE A 12 32.71 -5.75 11.19
N GLU A 13 31.53 -5.25 11.55
CA GLU A 13 31.04 -5.26 12.92
C GLU A 13 30.17 -6.50 13.12
N PRO A 14 30.56 -7.46 13.98
CA PRO A 14 29.76 -8.64 14.23
C PRO A 14 28.49 -8.26 15.00
N LEU A 15 27.35 -8.71 14.51
CA LEU A 15 26.07 -8.53 15.19
C LEU A 15 25.82 -9.70 16.16
N PRO A 16 25.25 -9.44 17.35
CA PRO A 16 24.80 -10.50 18.25
C PRO A 16 23.58 -11.23 17.65
N PRO A 17 23.13 -12.34 18.26
CA PRO A 17 21.88 -13.00 17.89
C PRO A 17 20.70 -12.01 17.88
N ILE A 18 19.75 -12.20 16.96
CA ILE A 18 18.63 -11.26 16.75
C ILE A 18 17.75 -11.08 17.99
N ASP A 19 17.62 -12.12 18.81
CA ASP A 19 16.87 -12.11 20.06
C ASP A 19 17.64 -11.53 21.26
N ASP A 20 18.91 -11.17 21.09
CA ASP A 20 19.70 -10.45 22.09
C ASP A 20 19.23 -9.00 22.20
N GLU A 21 19.11 -8.49 23.43
CA GLU A 21 18.72 -7.11 23.70
C GLU A 21 19.69 -6.07 23.11
N ASN A 22 20.94 -6.48 22.87
CA ASN A 22 21.99 -5.65 22.30
C ASN A 22 22.00 -5.64 20.77
N PHE A 23 21.20 -6.47 20.09
CA PHE A 23 21.12 -6.50 18.62
C PHE A 23 20.69 -5.17 18.01
N ALA A 24 19.50 -4.70 18.37
CA ALA A 24 18.92 -3.50 17.75
C ALA A 24 19.73 -2.21 18.03
N PRO A 25 20.36 -2.01 19.21
CA PRO A 25 21.27 -0.88 19.46
C PRO A 25 22.39 -0.68 18.43
N HIS A 26 22.89 -1.72 17.75
CA HIS A 26 23.91 -1.57 16.70
C HIS A 26 23.47 -0.67 15.53
N PHE A 27 22.15 -0.47 15.36
CA PHE A 27 21.59 0.36 14.30
C PHE A 27 21.27 1.80 14.74
N ASP A 28 21.53 2.15 16.01
CA ASP A 28 21.22 3.48 16.55
C ASP A 28 22.00 4.60 15.84
N SER A 29 23.19 4.33 15.30
CA SER A 29 24.00 5.29 14.54
C SER A 29 23.34 5.76 13.25
N PHE A 30 22.40 4.97 12.72
CA PHE A 30 21.62 5.33 11.53
C PHE A 30 20.37 6.14 11.86
N ALA A 31 19.97 6.17 13.14
CA ALA A 31 18.81 6.91 13.62
C ALA A 31 19.07 8.44 13.67
N GLY A 32 18.03 9.22 14.00
CA GLY A 32 18.08 10.69 14.02
C GLY A 32 17.83 11.36 12.67
N ARG A 33 17.59 10.57 11.62
CA ARG A 33 17.13 11.04 10.31
C ARG A 33 15.60 11.00 10.23
N GLN A 34 15.00 11.87 9.41
CA GLN A 34 13.54 11.88 9.22
C GLN A 34 13.01 10.57 8.63
N VAL A 35 13.81 9.90 7.79
CA VAL A 35 13.45 8.66 7.13
C VAL A 35 14.55 7.63 7.37
N PHE A 36 14.15 6.44 7.81
CA PHE A 36 15.00 5.26 7.94
C PHE A 36 14.50 4.22 6.95
N LEU A 37 15.32 3.83 5.98
CA LEU A 37 14.98 2.82 4.98
C LEU A 37 15.60 1.48 5.35
N LEU A 38 14.80 0.44 5.40
CA LEU A 38 15.21 -0.89 5.85
C LEU A 38 14.77 -1.94 4.83
N GLY A 39 15.71 -2.39 4.00
CA GLY A 39 15.49 -3.46 3.02
C GLY A 39 15.84 -4.84 3.56
N ASP A 40 15.57 -5.86 2.76
CA ASP A 40 16.08 -7.22 2.94
C ASP A 40 16.81 -7.70 1.67
N GLY A 41 17.66 -8.72 1.82
CA GLY A 41 18.37 -9.31 0.69
C GLY A 41 17.51 -10.28 -0.12
N THR A 42 16.42 -10.77 0.47
CA THR A 42 15.49 -11.75 -0.10
C THR A 42 14.12 -11.61 0.57
N HIS A 43 13.05 -11.81 -0.21
CA HIS A 43 11.73 -12.07 0.35
C HIS A 43 11.66 -13.53 0.84
N GLY A 44 11.07 -13.77 2.02
CA GLY A 44 10.82 -15.12 2.54
C GLY A 44 11.84 -15.67 3.56
N THR A 45 12.82 -14.89 3.98
CA THR A 45 13.77 -15.30 5.03
C THR A 45 13.29 -14.85 6.41
N SER A 46 12.94 -15.81 7.27
CA SER A 46 12.35 -15.55 8.60
C SER A 46 13.23 -14.66 9.49
N GLU A 47 14.54 -14.79 9.34
CA GLU A 47 15.57 -14.08 10.06
C GLU A 47 15.57 -12.58 9.70
N PHE A 48 15.40 -12.25 8.42
CA PHE A 48 15.29 -10.85 8.00
C PHE A 48 14.03 -10.20 8.54
N TYR A 49 12.89 -10.90 8.54
CA TYR A 49 11.66 -10.36 9.13
C TYR A 49 11.80 -10.14 10.64
N ARG A 50 12.43 -11.08 11.36
CA ARG A 50 12.71 -10.93 12.81
C ARG A 50 13.65 -9.76 13.08
N ALA A 51 14.77 -9.67 12.36
CA ALA A 51 15.72 -8.58 12.50
C ALA A 51 15.06 -7.21 12.25
N ARG A 52 14.29 -7.10 11.16
CA ARG A 52 13.54 -5.89 10.83
C ARG A 52 12.54 -5.51 11.92
N ALA A 53 11.87 -6.49 12.51
CA ALA A 53 10.94 -6.25 13.61
C ALA A 53 11.64 -5.70 14.85
N GLU A 54 12.79 -6.25 15.27
CA GLU A 54 13.54 -5.76 16.43
C GLU A 54 14.12 -4.36 16.19
N ILE A 55 14.67 -4.11 15.00
CA ILE A 55 15.16 -2.77 14.62
C ILE A 55 14.01 -1.76 14.65
N THR A 56 12.86 -2.08 14.04
CA THR A 56 11.69 -1.18 14.02
C THR A 56 11.17 -0.91 15.43
N LYS A 57 11.09 -1.92 16.31
CA LYS A 57 10.71 -1.73 17.72
C LYS A 57 11.64 -0.76 18.43
N ARG A 58 12.96 -0.86 18.21
CA ARG A 58 13.96 0.04 18.78
C ARG A 58 13.79 1.47 18.29
N LEU A 59 13.61 1.65 16.98
CA LEU A 59 13.37 2.96 16.36
C LEU A 59 12.13 3.64 16.94
N ILE A 60 11.04 2.90 17.12
CA ILE A 60 9.81 3.44 17.72
C ILE A 60 10.03 3.80 19.20
N LYS A 61 10.51 2.84 20.00
CA LYS A 61 10.55 2.99 21.47
C LYS A 61 11.58 4.01 21.95
N VAL A 62 12.70 4.17 21.24
CA VAL A 62 13.83 4.98 21.73
C VAL A 62 14.16 6.16 20.84
N HIS A 63 13.97 6.05 19.52
CA HIS A 63 14.27 7.13 18.59
C HIS A 63 13.03 7.92 18.15
N GLY A 64 11.85 7.58 18.66
CA GLY A 64 10.62 8.37 18.50
C GLY A 64 10.01 8.32 17.10
N TYR A 65 10.31 7.30 16.29
CA TYR A 65 9.63 7.12 15.01
C TYR A 65 8.17 6.72 15.25
N THR A 66 7.23 7.40 14.57
CA THR A 66 5.78 7.20 14.77
C THR A 66 5.05 6.69 13.53
N ILE A 67 5.75 6.51 12.41
CA ILE A 67 5.19 6.04 11.14
C ILE A 67 6.04 4.87 10.64
N VAL A 68 5.40 3.80 10.21
CA VAL A 68 6.02 2.67 9.51
C VAL A 68 5.40 2.56 8.14
N ALA A 69 6.18 2.82 7.09
CA ALA A 69 5.79 2.56 5.72
C ALA A 69 6.20 1.13 5.33
N VAL A 70 5.30 0.38 4.71
CA VAL A 70 5.53 -1.00 4.27
C VAL A 70 5.41 -1.10 2.75
N GLU A 71 6.18 -2.00 2.15
CA GLU A 71 6.01 -2.40 0.75
C GLU A 71 4.78 -3.29 0.63
N ALA A 72 3.61 -2.66 0.52
CA ALA A 72 2.33 -3.33 0.37
C ALA A 72 1.36 -2.42 -0.40
N ASP A 73 0.33 -3.01 -0.98
CA ASP A 73 -0.78 -2.25 -1.53
C ASP A 73 -1.50 -1.48 -0.41
N TRP A 74 -2.07 -0.33 -0.78
CA TRP A 74 -2.78 0.54 0.16
C TRP A 74 -3.85 -0.19 1.00
N PRO A 75 -4.78 -0.99 0.43
CA PRO A 75 -5.83 -1.65 1.23
C PRO A 75 -5.28 -2.64 2.27
N ASP A 76 -4.12 -3.25 2.02
CA ASP A 76 -3.48 -4.18 2.96
C ASP A 76 -2.77 -3.42 4.08
N ALA A 77 -2.00 -2.38 3.73
CA ALA A 77 -1.37 -1.50 4.70
C ALA A 77 -2.41 -0.82 5.61
N GLU A 78 -3.52 -0.35 5.03
CA GLU A 78 -4.63 0.24 5.74
C GLU A 78 -5.31 -0.77 6.68
N ALA A 79 -5.53 -2.01 6.24
CA ALA A 79 -6.13 -3.04 7.09
C ALA A 79 -5.28 -3.30 8.36
N ILE A 80 -3.96 -3.32 8.21
CA ILE A 80 -3.03 -3.46 9.34
C ILE A 80 -3.07 -2.21 10.23
N ASP A 81 -2.99 -1.02 9.64
CA ASP A 81 -3.02 0.22 10.43
C ASP A 81 -4.34 0.38 11.21
N ARG A 82 -5.48 0.08 10.58
CA ARG A 82 -6.79 0.03 11.26
C ARG A 82 -6.78 -0.98 12.40
N HIS A 83 -6.19 -2.15 12.22
CA HIS A 83 -6.05 -3.13 13.30
C HIS A 83 -5.20 -2.60 14.46
N VAL A 84 -4.03 -2.02 14.17
CA VAL A 84 -3.10 -1.47 15.17
C VAL A 84 -3.71 -0.30 15.94
N ARG A 85 -4.42 0.59 15.24
CA ARG A 85 -5.09 1.78 15.81
C ARG A 85 -6.51 1.51 16.30
N MET A 86 -6.96 0.25 16.27
CA MET A 86 -8.31 -0.17 16.69
C MET A 86 -9.44 0.60 15.99
N ARG A 87 -9.29 0.85 14.69
CA ARG A 87 -10.27 1.57 13.86
C ARG A 87 -11.16 0.59 13.10
N PRO A 88 -12.47 0.85 13.00
CA PRO A 88 -13.35 0.07 12.12
C PRO A 88 -13.03 0.36 10.66
N GLY A 89 -13.40 -0.52 9.73
CA GLY A 89 -13.26 -0.26 8.30
C GLY A 89 -13.20 -1.54 7.45
N PRO A 90 -13.12 -1.38 6.13
CA PRO A 90 -13.00 -2.48 5.18
C PRO A 90 -11.70 -3.26 5.38
N LYS A 91 -11.73 -4.56 5.06
CA LYS A 91 -10.56 -5.43 5.07
C LYS A 91 -10.15 -5.72 3.62
N GLY A 92 -9.12 -5.03 3.11
CA GLY A 92 -8.35 -5.47 1.95
C GLY A 92 -8.95 -5.29 0.55
N ALA A 93 -9.99 -4.46 0.35
CA ALA A 93 -10.60 -4.30 -0.98
C ALA A 93 -10.84 -2.83 -1.37
N SER A 94 -10.13 -2.36 -2.40
CA SER A 94 -10.10 -0.95 -2.81
C SER A 94 -11.46 -0.41 -3.25
N MET A 95 -12.17 -1.10 -4.16
CA MET A 95 -13.50 -0.67 -4.61
C MET A 95 -14.47 -0.57 -3.44
N LYS A 96 -14.46 -1.57 -2.56
CA LYS A 96 -15.29 -1.58 -1.35
C LYS A 96 -14.91 -0.43 -0.42
N ALA A 97 -13.64 -0.13 -0.22
CA ALA A 97 -13.19 0.97 0.62
C ALA A 97 -13.66 2.34 0.11
N VAL A 98 -13.61 2.54 -1.21
CA VAL A 98 -14.14 3.74 -1.87
C VAL A 98 -15.66 3.86 -1.63
N ILE A 99 -16.41 2.78 -1.86
CA ILE A 99 -17.88 2.76 -1.68
C ILE A 99 -18.26 3.00 -0.22
N ASP A 100 -17.64 2.28 0.72
CA ASP A 100 -17.92 2.39 2.15
C ASP A 100 -17.63 3.82 2.68
N TYR A 101 -16.56 4.45 2.18
CA TYR A 101 -16.26 5.84 2.49
C TYR A 101 -17.35 6.79 1.97
N LEU A 102 -17.70 6.67 0.69
CA LEU A 102 -18.72 7.53 0.06
C LEU A 102 -20.10 7.34 0.69
N ASP A 103 -20.49 6.12 1.04
CA ASP A 103 -21.76 5.86 1.74
C ASP A 103 -21.87 6.62 3.07
N ARG A 104 -20.74 6.84 3.75
CA ARG A 104 -20.70 7.56 5.01
C ARG A 104 -20.75 9.07 4.82
N VAL A 105 -19.98 9.62 3.88
CA VAL A 105 -19.81 11.08 3.75
C VAL A 105 -20.75 11.72 2.72
N HIS A 106 -21.17 10.97 1.71
CA HIS A 106 -22.04 11.43 0.63
C HIS A 106 -22.82 10.24 0.00
N PRO A 107 -23.91 9.76 0.64
CA PRO A 107 -24.59 8.52 0.27
C PRO A 107 -25.04 8.43 -1.20
N ALA A 108 -25.38 9.56 -1.82
CA ALA A 108 -25.73 9.60 -3.24
C ALA A 108 -24.54 9.23 -4.14
N ALA A 109 -23.34 9.66 -3.78
CA ALA A 109 -22.10 9.30 -4.50
C ALA A 109 -21.72 7.84 -4.21
N GLY A 110 -22.00 7.33 -3.01
CA GLY A 110 -21.80 5.90 -2.71
C GLY A 110 -22.68 5.00 -3.58
N LYS A 111 -23.92 5.42 -3.83
CA LYS A 111 -24.82 4.74 -4.79
C LYS A 111 -24.26 4.78 -6.21
N GLU A 112 -23.84 5.95 -6.68
CA GLU A 112 -23.24 6.12 -8.01
C GLU A 112 -21.96 5.28 -8.18
N ALA A 113 -21.10 5.24 -7.16
CA ALA A 113 -19.88 4.44 -7.19
C ALA A 113 -20.16 2.94 -7.33
N ARG A 114 -21.22 2.41 -6.71
CA ARG A 114 -21.66 1.01 -6.94
C ARG A 114 -22.10 0.78 -8.38
N GLU A 115 -22.85 1.71 -8.96
CA GLU A 115 -23.33 1.59 -10.34
C GLU A 115 -22.16 1.64 -11.34
N LEU A 116 -21.18 2.53 -11.10
CA LEU A 116 -20.01 2.70 -11.95
C LEU A 116 -18.99 1.55 -11.81
N TYR A 117 -18.66 1.14 -10.58
CA TYR A 117 -17.78 -0.02 -10.35
C TYR A 117 -18.43 -1.36 -10.70
N GLY A 118 -19.76 -1.45 -10.75
CA GLY A 118 -20.47 -2.66 -11.17
C GLY A 118 -20.09 -3.18 -12.56
N CYS A 119 -19.42 -2.35 -13.37
CA CYS A 119 -18.79 -2.77 -14.62
C CYS A 119 -17.70 -3.86 -14.42
N LEU A 120 -16.97 -3.79 -13.31
CA LEU A 120 -15.86 -4.68 -12.95
C LEU A 120 -16.31 -5.90 -12.14
N ASP A 121 -17.50 -5.88 -11.54
CA ASP A 121 -18.02 -6.98 -10.69
C ASP A 121 -17.89 -8.38 -11.32
N PRO A 122 -18.19 -8.60 -12.62
CA PRO A 122 -18.06 -9.92 -13.25
C PRO A 122 -16.62 -10.46 -13.30
N TRP A 123 -15.64 -9.59 -13.06
CA TRP A 123 -14.22 -9.86 -13.25
C TRP A 123 -13.42 -9.79 -11.94
N ALA A 124 -14.08 -9.57 -10.80
CA ALA A 124 -13.42 -9.42 -9.50
C ALA A 124 -12.51 -10.62 -9.15
N ASP A 125 -12.95 -11.84 -9.51
CA ASP A 125 -12.20 -13.07 -9.27
C ASP A 125 -11.25 -13.46 -10.42
N ASP A 126 -11.36 -12.81 -11.59
CA ASP A 126 -10.50 -13.05 -12.74
C ASP A 126 -10.18 -11.74 -13.51
N PRO A 127 -9.30 -10.88 -12.97
CA PRO A 127 -8.90 -9.63 -13.62
C PRO A 127 -8.11 -9.84 -14.92
N VAL A 128 -7.49 -11.02 -15.08
CA VAL A 128 -6.77 -11.40 -16.29
C VAL A 128 -7.75 -11.59 -17.44
N ALA A 129 -8.88 -12.27 -17.21
CA ALA A 129 -9.96 -12.37 -18.20
C ALA A 129 -10.54 -11.00 -18.60
N TYR A 130 -10.63 -10.05 -17.67
CA TYR A 130 -11.02 -8.67 -17.99
C TYR A 130 -10.05 -8.01 -18.97
N GLY A 131 -8.74 -8.10 -18.72
CA GLY A 131 -7.72 -7.53 -19.60
C GLY A 131 -7.83 -8.06 -21.04
N LEU A 132 -8.06 -9.37 -21.19
CA LEU A 132 -8.28 -10.00 -22.49
C LEU A 132 -9.58 -9.54 -23.16
N ALA A 133 -10.69 -9.51 -22.42
CA ALA A 133 -11.99 -9.05 -22.92
C ALA A 133 -11.93 -7.59 -23.38
N SER A 134 -11.17 -6.75 -22.67
CA SER A 134 -10.97 -5.36 -23.02
C SER A 134 -10.16 -5.18 -24.30
N MET A 135 -9.07 -5.93 -24.47
CA MET A 135 -8.33 -5.93 -25.74
C MET A 135 -9.17 -6.35 -26.95
N GLN A 136 -10.11 -7.29 -26.76
CA GLN A 136 -11.01 -7.74 -27.83
C GLN A 136 -12.15 -6.74 -28.09
N GLY A 137 -12.16 -5.59 -27.42
CA GLY A 137 -13.22 -4.57 -27.53
C GLY A 137 -14.57 -5.03 -26.95
N MET A 138 -14.58 -6.11 -26.17
CA MET A 138 -15.82 -6.68 -25.61
C MET A 138 -16.28 -5.93 -24.36
N ARG A 139 -15.34 -5.31 -23.63
CA ARG A 139 -15.68 -4.51 -22.44
C ARG A 139 -14.63 -3.44 -22.14
N ASP A 140 -15.07 -2.25 -21.77
CA ASP A 140 -14.18 -1.20 -21.28
C ASP A 140 -14.85 -0.49 -20.10
N CYS A 141 -14.22 -0.57 -18.93
CA CYS A 141 -14.70 0.06 -17.69
C CYS A 141 -13.91 1.34 -17.34
N GLU A 142 -12.93 1.72 -18.16
CA GLU A 142 -12.02 2.83 -17.89
C GLU A 142 -12.75 4.14 -17.61
N ALA A 143 -13.73 4.48 -18.46
CA ALA A 143 -14.50 5.70 -18.32
C ALA A 143 -15.23 5.79 -16.96
N GLN A 144 -15.83 4.69 -16.52
CA GLN A 144 -16.54 4.61 -15.24
C GLN A 144 -15.57 4.71 -14.05
N VAL A 145 -14.43 4.02 -14.11
CA VAL A 145 -13.41 4.06 -13.05
C VAL A 145 -12.80 5.46 -12.92
N ILE A 146 -12.46 6.09 -14.06
CA ILE A 146 -11.92 7.45 -14.07
C ILE A 146 -12.95 8.47 -13.56
N GLN A 147 -14.24 8.28 -13.86
CA GLN A 147 -15.29 9.17 -13.39
C GLN A 147 -15.34 9.23 -11.86
N ILE A 148 -15.30 8.09 -11.18
CA ILE A 148 -15.28 8.04 -9.70
C ILE A 148 -14.07 8.78 -9.14
N LEU A 149 -12.88 8.58 -9.71
CA LEU A 149 -11.68 9.28 -9.27
C LEU A 149 -11.79 10.79 -9.47
N ARG A 150 -12.33 11.24 -10.61
CA ARG A 150 -12.58 12.67 -10.87
C ARG A 150 -13.54 13.25 -9.84
N ASP A 151 -14.62 12.55 -9.52
CA ASP A 151 -15.61 13.02 -8.56
C ASP A 151 -15.03 13.10 -7.15
N PHE A 152 -14.18 12.14 -6.75
CA PHE A 152 -13.41 12.20 -5.51
C PHE A 152 -12.55 13.47 -5.42
N LEU A 153 -11.82 13.78 -6.49
CA LEU A 153 -10.88 14.90 -6.52
C LEU A 153 -11.57 16.25 -6.62
N ASN A 154 -12.71 16.31 -7.33
CA ASN A 154 -13.53 17.51 -7.45
C ASN A 154 -14.21 17.89 -6.13
N ASN A 155 -14.66 16.90 -5.36
CA ASN A 155 -15.35 17.10 -4.09
C ASN A 155 -14.42 17.05 -2.86
N ARG A 156 -13.09 17.05 -3.05
CA ARG A 156 -12.09 16.86 -1.99
C ARG A 156 -12.29 17.74 -0.76
N LEU A 157 -12.61 19.01 -0.94
CA LEU A 157 -12.75 19.96 0.18
C LEU A 157 -14.01 19.67 1.00
N GLU A 158 -15.08 19.22 0.36
CA GLU A 158 -16.32 18.84 1.02
C GLU A 158 -16.14 17.52 1.76
N TYR A 159 -15.57 16.52 1.09
CA TYR A 159 -15.34 15.20 1.67
C TYR A 159 -14.37 15.25 2.85
N MET A 160 -13.28 16.02 2.77
CA MET A 160 -12.35 16.20 3.90
C MET A 160 -13.02 16.90 5.11
N LYS A 161 -13.93 17.85 4.88
CA LYS A 161 -14.67 18.52 5.97
C LYS A 161 -15.67 17.60 6.65
N SER A 162 -16.26 16.69 5.89
CA SER A 162 -17.20 15.68 6.39
C SER A 162 -16.50 14.48 7.04
N ASP A 163 -15.17 14.46 7.02
CA ASP A 163 -14.38 13.37 7.60
C ASP A 163 -14.16 13.57 9.10
N SER A 164 -14.37 12.50 9.86
CA SER A 164 -14.20 12.46 11.31
C SER A 164 -12.74 12.44 11.78
N LEU A 165 -11.78 12.17 10.88
CA LEU A 165 -10.36 12.02 11.21
C LEU A 165 -9.47 13.04 10.48
N ASP A 166 -9.88 14.31 10.43
CA ASP A 166 -9.10 15.41 9.83
C ASP A 166 -8.65 15.10 8.39
N GLY A 167 -9.52 14.43 7.62
CA GLY A 167 -9.27 14.02 6.24
C GLY A 167 -8.49 12.72 6.06
N GLU A 168 -8.12 11.98 7.10
CA GLU A 168 -7.37 10.72 6.97
C GLU A 168 -8.16 9.65 6.18
N GLU A 169 -9.47 9.53 6.41
CA GLU A 169 -10.31 8.58 5.69
C GLU A 169 -10.54 9.02 4.25
N PHE A 170 -10.63 10.34 4.00
CA PHE A 170 -10.63 10.88 2.65
C PHE A 170 -9.36 10.48 1.90
N GLN A 171 -8.19 10.64 2.53
CA GLN A 171 -6.93 10.25 1.91
C GLN A 171 -6.90 8.76 1.60
N SER A 172 -7.41 7.94 2.51
CA SER A 172 -7.51 6.51 2.26
C SER A 172 -8.44 6.17 1.10
N GLY A 173 -9.66 6.73 1.08
CA GLY A 173 -10.60 6.54 -0.03
C GLY A 173 -10.00 6.98 -1.37
N LYS A 174 -9.26 8.10 -1.37
CA LYS A 174 -8.54 8.60 -2.55
C LYS A 174 -7.45 7.63 -3.03
N GLN A 175 -6.63 7.08 -2.13
CA GLN A 175 -5.58 6.13 -2.52
C GLN A 175 -6.15 4.82 -3.05
N ASN A 176 -7.23 4.33 -2.43
CA ASN A 176 -7.97 3.19 -2.94
C ASN A 176 -8.55 3.48 -4.34
N ALA A 177 -9.11 4.67 -4.60
CA ALA A 177 -9.61 5.06 -5.92
C ALA A 177 -8.50 5.13 -6.99
N PHE A 178 -7.31 5.62 -6.62
CA PHE A 178 -6.13 5.58 -7.49
C PHE A 178 -5.74 4.14 -7.82
N LEU A 179 -5.72 3.24 -6.84
CA LEU A 179 -5.38 1.84 -7.04
C LEU A 179 -6.38 1.13 -7.98
N VAL A 180 -7.69 1.43 -7.89
CA VAL A 180 -8.66 0.86 -8.84
C VAL A 180 -8.39 1.34 -10.28
N ARG A 181 -8.07 2.62 -10.47
CA ARG A 181 -7.67 3.15 -11.78
C ARG A 181 -6.39 2.48 -12.29
N ASP A 182 -5.39 2.32 -11.43
CA ASP A 182 -4.12 1.70 -11.82
C ASP A 182 -4.27 0.23 -12.16
N ALA A 183 -5.13 -0.50 -11.45
CA ALA A 183 -5.47 -1.87 -11.77
C ALA A 183 -6.14 -1.97 -13.16
N GLU A 184 -7.10 -1.08 -13.46
CA GLU A 184 -7.75 -1.01 -14.77
C GLU A 184 -6.72 -0.87 -15.90
N GLN A 185 -5.78 0.07 -15.75
CA GLN A 185 -4.73 0.30 -16.73
C GLN A 185 -3.74 -0.88 -16.81
N TYR A 186 -3.36 -1.45 -15.66
CA TYR A 186 -2.37 -2.52 -15.57
C TYR A 186 -2.84 -3.79 -16.28
N TYR A 187 -4.05 -4.27 -16.00
CA TYR A 187 -4.57 -5.50 -16.60
C TYR A 187 -4.79 -5.38 -18.11
N LYS A 188 -5.11 -4.17 -18.61
CA LYS A 188 -5.08 -3.89 -20.05
C LYS A 188 -3.65 -3.96 -20.59
N ALA A 189 -2.73 -3.18 -20.01
CA ALA A 189 -1.35 -3.08 -20.50
C ALA A 189 -0.61 -4.42 -20.56
N MET A 190 -0.90 -5.34 -19.63
CA MET A 190 -0.34 -6.70 -19.61
C MET A 190 -0.46 -7.39 -20.97
N TYR A 191 -1.59 -7.20 -21.66
CA TYR A 191 -1.83 -7.80 -22.96
C TYR A 191 -1.34 -6.95 -24.14
N TRP A 192 -1.37 -5.62 -24.06
CA TRP A 192 -0.84 -4.74 -25.12
C TRP A 192 0.68 -4.90 -25.32
N SER A 193 1.43 -5.26 -24.27
CA SER A 193 2.87 -5.52 -24.40
C SER A 193 3.18 -6.85 -25.12
N SER A 194 2.24 -7.81 -25.09
CA SER A 194 2.41 -9.12 -25.73
C SER A 194 2.19 -9.11 -27.25
N THR A 195 1.51 -8.09 -27.79
CA THR A 195 1.26 -7.91 -29.22
C THR A 195 2.30 -7.05 -29.94
N SER A 196 3.30 -6.53 -29.21
CA SER A 196 4.35 -5.65 -29.75
C SER A 196 5.74 -6.32 -29.84
N SER A 197 5.81 -7.66 -29.79
CA SER A 197 7.05 -8.44 -29.99
C SER A 197 7.11 -9.08 -31.37
#